data_AF-A0A2E7HC36-F1
#
_entry.id   AF-A0A2E7HC36-F1
#
_cell.length_a   1.000
_cell.length_b   1.000
_cell.length_c   1.000
_cell.angle_alpha   90.00
_cell.angle_beta   90.00
_cell.angle_gamma   90.00
#
_symmetry.space_group_name_H-M   'P 1'
#
loop_
_entity.id
_entity.type
_entity.pdbx_description
1 polymer ?
#
loop_
_entity_poly.entity_id
_entity_poly.type
_entity_poly.pdbx_seq_one_letter_code
_entity_poly.pdbx_strand_id
1 'polypeptide(L)' 'MNADTCTISSIAELEALYGAPVPRSLTKELDHITEHYQAFIETSPFVAIASSGPGGLDCSPRGDPAGFVRVADPKTSMVP' A
#
# COMPACT_ATOMS: atom_id res chain seq x y z
N MET A 1 6.91 -31.98 -8.85
CA MET A 1 6.32 -30.68 -9.21
C MET A 1 7.47 -29.69 -9.29
N ASN A 2 7.81 -29.20 -10.49
CA ASN A 2 8.95 -28.30 -10.67
C ASN A 2 8.59 -26.91 -10.10
N ALA A 3 9.48 -26.36 -9.27
CA ALA A 3 9.29 -25.06 -8.62
C ALA A 3 9.29 -23.88 -9.62
N ASP A 4 9.77 -24.09 -10.85
CA ASP A 4 9.91 -23.03 -11.86
C ASP A 4 8.59 -22.58 -12.50
N THR A 5 7.49 -23.34 -12.37
CA THR A 5 6.23 -23.02 -13.07
C THR A 5 5.35 -21.99 -12.34
N CYS A 6 5.68 -21.61 -11.10
CA CYS A 6 4.86 -20.68 -10.29
C CYS A 6 5.43 -19.26 -10.20
N THR A 7 6.53 -18.97 -10.90
CA THR A 7 7.21 -17.67 -10.85
C THR A 7 6.71 -16.78 -11.99
N ILE A 8 6.23 -15.58 -11.65
CA ILE A 8 5.89 -14.52 -12.62
C ILE A 8 7.12 -13.63 -12.76
N SER A 9 7.64 -13.51 -13.98
CA SER A 9 8.91 -12.84 -14.27
C SER A 9 8.75 -11.51 -15.01
N SER A 10 7.53 -11.19 -15.46
CA SER A 10 7.22 -9.93 -16.13
C SER A 10 5.86 -9.37 -15.75
N ILE A 11 5.69 -8.06 -15.94
CA ILE A 11 4.40 -7.38 -15.77
C ILE A 11 3.37 -7.95 -16.76
N ALA A 12 3.78 -8.23 -18.00
CA ALA A 12 2.87 -8.79 -19.01
C ALA A 12 2.33 -10.18 -18.62
N GLU A 13 3.16 -11.05 -18.02
CA GLU A 13 2.71 -12.34 -17.47
C GLU A 13 1.71 -12.14 -16.33
N LEU A 14 1.96 -11.18 -15.44
CA LEU A 14 1.05 -10.84 -14.35
C LEU A 14 -0.30 -10.33 -14.88
N GLU A 15 -0.26 -9.38 -15.82
CA GLU A 15 -1.44 -8.78 -16.43
C GLU A 15 -2.27 -9.80 -17.21
N ALA A 16 -1.64 -10.77 -17.87
CA ALA A 16 -2.34 -11.86 -18.55
C ALA A 16 -3.11 -12.77 -17.58
N LEU A 17 -2.64 -12.92 -16.34
CA LEU A 17 -3.32 -13.71 -15.29
C LEU A 17 -4.51 -12.97 -14.67
N TYR A 18 -4.37 -11.66 -14.40
CA TYR A 18 -5.40 -10.85 -13.74
C TYR A 18 -6.43 -10.24 -14.71
N GLY A 19 -6.05 -9.98 -15.95
CA GLY A 19 -6.86 -9.25 -16.92
C GLY A 19 -7.06 -7.77 -16.56
N ALA A 20 -7.97 -7.11 -17.27
CA ALA A 20 -8.31 -5.70 -16.99
C ALA A 20 -9.21 -5.58 -15.75
N PRO A 21 -8.98 -4.58 -14.87
CA PRO A 21 -9.82 -4.35 -13.71
C PRO A 21 -11.25 -3.95 -14.12
N VAL A 22 -12.25 -4.44 -13.38
CA VAL A 22 -13.64 -4.05 -13.60
C VAL A 22 -13.88 -2.58 -13.21
N PRO A 23 -14.85 -1.87 -13.82
CA PRO A 23 -15.06 -0.44 -13.58
C PRO A 23 -15.20 -0.06 -12.10
N ARG A 24 -15.89 -0.89 -11.30
CA ARG A 24 -16.05 -0.65 -9.85
C ARG A 24 -14.72 -0.68 -9.09
N SER A 25 -13.77 -1.52 -9.51
CA SER A 25 -12.44 -1.59 -8.89
C SER A 25 -11.66 -0.30 -9.14
N LEU A 26 -11.89 0.36 -10.25
CA LEU A 26 -11.27 1.65 -10.58
C LEU A 26 -11.97 2.80 -9.84
N THR A 27 -13.31 2.83 -9.84
CA THR A 27 -14.09 3.93 -9.24
C THR A 27 -13.94 4.05 -7.73
N LYS A 28 -13.61 2.95 -7.02
CA LYS A 28 -13.43 2.98 -5.56
C LYS A 28 -12.07 3.53 -5.12
N GLU A 29 -11.11 3.66 -6.03
CA GLU A 29 -9.77 4.14 -5.70
C GLU A 29 -9.81 5.65 -5.47
N LEU A 30 -9.13 6.10 -4.42
CA LEU A 30 -8.97 7.50 -4.08
C LEU A 30 -7.49 7.82 -4.03
N ASP A 31 -7.12 8.93 -4.64
CA ASP A 31 -5.73 9.37 -4.71
C ASP A 31 -5.30 10.18 -3.48
N HIS A 32 -6.19 10.36 -2.50
CA HIS A 32 -6.01 11.19 -1.31
C HIS A 32 -6.63 10.53 -0.06
N ILE A 33 -6.21 11.02 1.10
CA ILE A 33 -6.73 10.66 2.41
C ILE A 33 -8.05 11.40 2.62
N THR A 34 -9.14 10.64 2.77
CA THR A 34 -10.45 11.18 3.15
C THR A 34 -10.54 11.41 4.66
N GLU A 35 -11.58 12.11 5.11
CA GLU A 35 -11.87 12.29 6.54
C GLU A 35 -11.97 10.93 7.29
N HIS A 36 -12.57 9.91 6.65
CA HIS A 36 -12.66 8.58 7.23
C HIS A 36 -11.30 7.86 7.31
N TYR A 37 -10.46 8.01 6.30
CA TYR A 37 -9.10 7.46 6.32
C TYR A 37 -8.23 8.17 7.34
N GLN A 38 -8.35 9.49 7.46
CA GLN A 38 -7.65 10.27 8.47
C GLN A 38 -8.04 9.81 9.89
N ALA A 39 -9.33 9.68 10.18
CA ALA A 39 -9.80 9.19 11.49
C ALA A 39 -9.26 7.79 11.81
N PHE A 40 -9.16 6.90 10.82
CA PHE A 40 -8.55 5.59 10.99
C PHE A 40 -7.05 5.66 11.24
N ILE A 41 -6.31 6.47 10.48
CA ILE A 41 -4.87 6.69 10.65
C ILE A 41 -4.57 7.25 12.04
N GLU A 42 -5.28 8.29 12.46
CA GLU A 42 -5.04 8.98 13.73
C GLU A 42 -5.32 8.09 14.96
N THR A 43 -6.16 7.06 14.81
CA THR A 43 -6.45 6.10 15.88
C THR A 43 -5.59 4.84 15.84
N SER A 44 -4.78 4.67 14.79
CA SER A 44 -3.94 3.49 14.60
C SER A 44 -2.62 3.59 15.39
N PRO A 45 -2.30 2.61 16.27
CA PRO A 45 -1.05 2.58 17.02
C PRO A 45 0.10 1.87 16.26
N PHE A 46 -0.13 1.51 15.00
CA PHE A 46 0.79 0.70 14.20
C PHE A 46 0.68 1.03 12.70
N VAL A 47 1.80 1.05 11.99
CA VAL A 47 1.86 1.10 10.53
C VAL A 47 3.01 0.24 10.02
N ALA A 48 2.85 -0.37 8.84
CA ALA A 48 3.94 -0.99 8.10
C ALA A 48 4.28 -0.11 6.89
N ILE A 49 5.54 0.31 6.77
CA ILE A 49 6.00 1.16 5.67
C ILE A 49 6.92 0.31 4.79
N ALA A 50 6.51 0.14 3.53
CA ALA A 50 7.29 -0.56 2.52
C ALA A 50 7.90 0.41 1.52
N SER A 51 9.14 0.14 1.11
CA SER A 51 9.81 0.84 0.02
C SER A 51 10.49 -0.17 -0.90
N SER A 52 10.68 0.20 -2.17
CA SER A 52 11.33 -0.65 -3.16
C SER A 52 12.42 0.14 -3.90
N GLY A 53 13.55 -0.51 -4.12
CA GLY A 53 14.70 0.04 -4.84
C GLY A 53 15.58 -1.06 -5.44
N PRO A 54 16.81 -0.72 -5.90
CA PRO A 54 17.70 -1.69 -6.55
C PRO A 54 18.06 -2.93 -5.70
N GLY A 55 17.99 -2.81 -4.37
CA GLY A 55 18.24 -3.90 -3.42
C GLY A 55 17.01 -4.79 -3.13
N GLY A 56 15.87 -4.51 -3.76
CA GLY A 56 14.61 -5.22 -3.52
C GLY A 56 13.60 -4.41 -2.72
N LEU A 57 12.65 -5.12 -2.10
CA LEU A 57 11.61 -4.55 -1.24
C LEU A 57 12.01 -4.70 0.23
N ASP A 58 11.88 -3.61 0.98
CA ASP A 58 12.01 -3.61 2.44
C ASP A 58 10.69 -3.13 3.06
N CYS A 59 10.32 -3.70 4.21
CA CYS A 59 9.11 -3.34 4.94
C CYS A 59 9.41 -3.25 6.43
N SER A 60 9.23 -2.06 7.00
CA SER A 60 9.51 -1.79 8.40
C SER A 60 8.22 -1.56 9.19
N PRO A 61 8.01 -2.28 10.31
CA PRO A 61 6.94 -1.97 11.25
C PRO A 61 7.30 -0.74 12.10
N ARG A 62 6.34 0.14 12.33
CA ARG A 62 6.44 1.28 13.26
C ARG A 62 5.22 1.30 14.17
N GLY A 63 5.41 1.73 15.41
CA GLY A 63 4.32 1.86 16.38
C GLY A 63 4.69 2.77 17.54
N ASP A 64 3.68 3.48 18.02
CA ASP A 64 3.67 4.40 19.16
C ASP A 64 2.17 4.60 19.52
N PRO A 65 1.79 5.31 20.61
CA PRO A 65 0.38 5.62 20.85
C PRO A 65 -0.32 6.25 19.66
N ALA A 66 -1.64 6.07 19.60
CA ALA A 66 -2.49 6.68 18.58
C ALA A 66 -2.21 8.18 18.43
N GLY A 67 -2.14 8.64 17.17
CA GLY A 67 -1.72 10.00 16.81
C GLY A 67 -0.24 10.13 16.41
N PHE A 68 0.53 9.03 16.40
CA PHE A 68 1.93 9.07 15.96
C PHE A 68 2.08 9.30 14.46
N VAL A 69 1.21 8.68 13.64
CA VAL A 69 1.08 9.07 12.24
C VAL A 69 0.15 10.28 12.17
N ARG A 70 0.65 11.38 11.62
CA ARG A 70 -0.13 12.62 11.45
C ARG A 70 -0.43 12.87 9.99
N VAL A 71 -1.67 13.24 9.69
CA VAL A 71 -2.09 13.70 8.35
C VAL A 71 -1.96 15.23 8.34
N ALA A 72 -1.02 15.75 7.56
CA ALA A 72 -0.80 17.20 7.44
C ALA A 72 -1.79 17.83 6.45
N ASP A 73 -2.11 17.10 5.37
CA ASP A 73 -3.10 17.43 4.37
C ASP A 73 -3.54 16.13 3.64
N PRO A 74 -4.59 16.15 2.79
CA PRO A 74 -5.09 14.95 2.11
C PRO A 74 -4.07 14.17 1.27
N LYS A 75 -2.89 14.72 0.98
CA LYS A 75 -1.81 14.08 0.20
C LYS A 75 -0.52 13.87 1.01
N THR A 76 -0.48 14.31 2.27
CA THR A 76 0.74 14.33 3.07
C THR A 76 0.53 13.70 4.44
N SER A 77 1.24 12.61 4.70
CA SER A 77 1.35 12.00 6.03
C SER A 77 2.76 12.15 6.59
N MET A 78 2.88 12.26 7.91
CA MET A 78 4.13 12.39 8.64
C MET A 78 4.24 11.27 9.68
N VAL A 79 5.41 10.66 9.73
CA VAL A 79 5.77 9.64 10.72
C VAL A 79 7.05 10.13 11.41
N PRO A 80 7.09 10.21 12.75
CA PRO A 80 8.26 10.65 13.51
C PRO A 80 9.45 9.69 13.39
#